data_AF-A0A0F9PIZ3-F1
#
_entry.id   AF-A0A0F9PIZ3-F1
#
_cell.length_a   1.000
_cell.length_b   1.000
_cell.length_c   1.000
_cell.angle_alpha   90.00
_cell.angle_beta   90.00
_cell.angle_gamma   90.00
#
_symmetry.space_group_name_H-M   'P 1'
#
loop_
_entity.id
_entity.type
_entity.pdbx_description
1 polymer ?
#
loop_
_entity_poly.entity_id
_entity_poly.type
_entity_poly.pdbx_seq_one_letter_code
_entity_poly.pdbx_strand_id
1 'polypeptide(L)'
;MTVEQVIDQNQWEAGPDEELKIPEALIRQLKYEIVVFTQKKEFTFRCKDYKLIKGSAWQFSNVIIDTSKLNARGDVELKRVTYHPEIVLANVPFMVVPAVETETD
;
A
#
# COMPACT_ATOMS: atom_id res chain seq x y z
N MET A 1 -23.27 -12.96 5.92
CA MET A 1 -22.95 -11.53 5.82
C MET A 1 -21.71 -11.30 6.67
N THR A 2 -20.53 -11.34 6.07
CA THR A 2 -19.29 -10.95 6.75
C THR A 2 -19.29 -9.44 6.81
N VAL A 3 -19.36 -8.88 8.01
CA VAL A 3 -19.15 -7.45 8.25
C VAL A 3 -17.71 -7.19 7.86
N GLU A 4 -17.46 -6.57 6.71
CA GLU A 4 -16.17 -5.94 6.44
C GLU A 4 -15.99 -4.91 7.55
N GLN A 5 -15.13 -5.20 8.53
CA GLN A 5 -14.70 -4.19 9.49
C GLN A 5 -14.12 -3.05 8.66
N VAL A 6 -14.81 -1.91 8.67
CA VAL A 6 -14.28 -0.66 8.13
C VAL A 6 -13.11 -0.30 9.04
N ILE A 7 -11.89 -0.62 8.61
CA ILE A 7 -10.68 -0.23 9.31
C ILE A 7 -10.46 1.23 8.93
N ASP A 8 -10.36 2.10 9.93
CA ASP A 8 -10.03 3.49 9.70
C ASP A 8 -8.58 3.63 9.19
N GLN A 9 -8.28 4.78 8.58
CA GLN A 9 -6.90 5.10 8.25
C GLN A 9 -6.01 4.97 9.49
N ASN A 10 -4.91 4.23 9.37
CA ASN A 10 -4.01 3.98 10.48
C ASN A 10 -2.55 4.03 10.03
N GLN A 11 -1.66 4.28 10.98
CA GLN A 11 -0.23 4.32 10.76
C GLN A 11 0.47 3.51 11.85
N TRP A 12 1.41 2.66 11.42
CA TRP A 12 2.29 1.93 12.32
C TRP A 12 3.71 2.40 12.10
N GLU A 13 4.43 2.57 13.21
CA GLU A 13 5.83 2.97 13.24
C GLU A 13 6.62 2.03 14.14
N ALA A 14 7.89 1.86 13.81
CA ALA A 14 8.85 1.12 14.62
C ALA A 14 10.25 1.71 14.40
N GLY A 15 11.08 1.69 15.45
CA GLY A 15 12.49 2.02 15.35
C GLY A 15 13.26 1.07 14.42
N PRO A 16 14.52 1.40 14.07
CA PRO A 16 15.36 0.56 13.20
C PRO A 16 15.48 -0.90 13.67
N ASP A 17 15.64 -1.08 14.99
CA ASP A 17 15.86 -2.38 15.63
C ASP A 17 14.55 -3.01 16.16
N GLU A 18 13.41 -2.35 15.94
CA GLU A 18 12.11 -2.83 16.40
C GLU A 18 11.35 -3.54 15.27
N GLU A 19 10.53 -4.51 15.65
CA GLU A 19 9.60 -5.17 14.73
C GLU A 19 8.37 -4.29 14.49
N LEU A 20 8.08 -4.01 13.22
CA LEU A 20 6.87 -3.28 12.84
C LEU A 20 5.66 -4.21 12.84
N LYS A 21 4.77 -4.08 13.82
CA LYS A 21 3.59 -4.94 13.98
C LYS A 21 2.37 -4.36 13.27
N ILE A 22 2.16 -4.81 12.04
CA ILE A 22 0.96 -4.52 11.24
C ILE A 22 -0.02 -5.70 11.38
N PRO A 23 -1.34 -5.47 11.46
CA PRO A 23 -2.32 -6.56 11.46
C PRO A 23 -2.14 -7.48 10.24
N GLU A 24 -1.89 -8.76 10.48
CA GLU A 24 -1.57 -9.74 9.42
C GLU A 24 -2.71 -9.88 8.39
N ALA A 25 -3.95 -9.75 8.84
CA ALA A 25 -5.14 -9.75 7.97
C ALA A 25 -5.08 -8.67 6.88
N LEU A 26 -4.47 -7.51 7.17
CA LEU A 26 -4.29 -6.43 6.19
C LEU A 26 -3.23 -6.76 5.15
N ILE A 27 -2.20 -7.51 5.51
CA ILE A 27 -1.09 -7.88 4.62
C ILE A 27 -1.53 -9.03 3.70
N ARG A 28 -2.16 -10.07 4.25
CA ARG A 28 -2.58 -11.28 3.50
C ARG A 28 -3.60 -11.01 2.40
N GLN A 29 -4.36 -9.93 2.50
CA GLN A 29 -5.36 -9.56 1.48
C GLN A 29 -4.78 -8.73 0.32
N LEU A 30 -3.53 -8.29 0.40
CA LEU A 30 -2.91 -7.50 -0.66
C LEU A 30 -2.59 -8.39 -1.86
N LYS A 31 -3.08 -8.01 -3.04
CA LYS A 31 -2.95 -8.80 -4.27
C LYS A 31 -2.17 -8.08 -5.37
N TYR A 32 -2.06 -6.76 -5.26
CA TYR A 32 -1.50 -5.93 -6.32
C TYR A 32 -0.53 -4.93 -5.73
N GLU A 33 0.55 -4.70 -6.45
CA GLU A 33 1.44 -3.57 -6.29
C GLU A 33 1.18 -2.58 -7.43
N ILE A 34 0.95 -1.33 -7.06
CA ILE A 34 0.59 -0.26 -7.99
C ILE A 34 1.78 0.69 -8.06
N VAL A 35 2.33 0.85 -9.26
CA VAL A 35 3.41 1.79 -9.54
C VAL A 35 2.80 3.00 -10.24
N VAL A 36 2.82 4.15 -9.58
CA VAL A 36 2.21 5.38 -10.10
C VAL A 36 3.29 6.32 -10.60
N PHE A 37 3.16 6.72 -11.87
CA PHE A 37 4.11 7.61 -12.52
C PHE A 37 3.63 9.05 -12.42
N THR A 38 4.31 9.86 -11.62
CA THR A 38 4.07 11.32 -11.56
C THR A 38 5.25 12.08 -12.16
N GLN A 39 5.03 13.32 -12.58
CA GLN A 39 6.06 14.17 -13.18
C GLN A 39 7.26 14.43 -12.26
N LYS A 40 7.08 14.32 -10.94
CA LYS A 40 8.10 14.67 -9.93
C LYS A 40 8.72 13.47 -9.25
N LYS A 41 7.94 12.38 -9.09
CA LYS A 41 8.36 11.20 -8.34
C LYS A 41 7.50 9.99 -8.71
N GLU A 42 8.10 8.82 -8.72
CA GLU A 42 7.36 7.57 -8.70
C GLU A 42 6.93 7.26 -7.26
N PHE A 43 5.70 6.79 -7.09
CA PHE A 43 5.26 6.25 -5.80
C PHE A 43 4.61 4.91 -6.00
N THR A 44 4.82 4.02 -5.03
CA THR A 44 4.29 2.67 -5.03
C THR A 44 3.40 2.46 -3.84
N PHE A 45 2.37 1.64 -4.00
CA PHE A 45 1.57 1.13 -2.89
C PHE A 45 1.03 -0.25 -3.21
N ARG A 46 0.65 -0.99 -2.19
CA ARG A 46 -0.02 -2.29 -2.35
C ARG A 46 -1.50 -2.15 -2.04
N CYS A 47 -2.35 -2.90 -2.74
CA CYS A 47 -3.79 -2.88 -2.51
C CYS A 47 -4.41 -4.27 -2.67
N LYS A 48 -5.63 -4.43 -2.14
CA LYS A 48 -6.42 -5.66 -2.27
C LYS A 48 -7.09 -5.75 -3.64
N ASP A 49 -7.81 -4.70 -4.04
CA ASP A 49 -8.56 -4.64 -5.29
C ASP A 49 -8.52 -3.22 -5.86
N TYR A 50 -8.82 -3.10 -7.15
CA TYR A 50 -8.92 -1.83 -7.86
C TYR A 50 -10.05 -1.85 -8.89
N LYS A 51 -10.68 -0.70 -9.16
CA LYS A 51 -11.72 -0.57 -10.19
C LYS A 51 -11.78 0.84 -10.77
N LEU A 52 -12.19 0.92 -12.04
CA LEU A 52 -12.51 2.19 -12.68
C LEU A 52 -13.83 2.73 -12.13
N ILE A 53 -13.85 4.00 -11.72
CA ILE A 53 -15.03 4.72 -11.25
C ILE A 53 -15.36 5.89 -12.20
N LYS A 54 -16.47 6.60 -11.93
CA LYS A 54 -16.90 7.74 -12.75
C LYS A 54 -15.79 8.81 -12.85
N GLY A 55 -15.67 9.42 -14.02
CA GLY A 55 -14.72 10.51 -14.26
C GLY A 55 -13.29 10.05 -14.58
N SER A 56 -13.11 8.85 -15.14
CA SER A 56 -11.80 8.29 -15.51
C SER A 56 -10.82 8.14 -14.34
N ALA A 57 -11.36 8.01 -13.12
CA ALA A 57 -10.58 7.80 -11.91
C ALA A 57 -10.55 6.31 -11.54
N TRP A 58 -9.47 5.90 -10.90
CA TRP A 58 -9.29 4.54 -10.40
C TRP A 58 -9.34 4.55 -8.88
N GLN A 59 -10.19 3.69 -8.33
CA GLN A 59 -10.32 3.47 -6.89
C GLN A 59 -9.56 2.20 -6.51
N PHE A 60 -8.78 2.28 -5.44
CA PHE A 60 -7.99 1.20 -4.88
C PHE A 60 -8.42 0.97 -3.43
N SER A 61 -8.69 -0.27 -3.04
CA SER A 61 -9.17 -0.62 -1.69
C SER A 61 -8.09 -1.32 -0.86
N ASN A 62 -8.15 -1.11 0.45
CA ASN A 62 -7.20 -1.68 1.42
C ASN A 62 -5.75 -1.42 1.02
N VAL A 63 -5.39 -0.14 0.97
CA VAL A 63 -4.11 0.32 0.48
C VAL A 63 -3.09 0.37 1.61
N ILE A 64 -1.89 -0.14 1.35
CA ILE A 64 -0.74 -0.02 2.22
C ILE A 64 0.37 0.73 1.48
N ILE A 65 0.91 1.76 2.13
CA ILE A 65 2.02 2.57 1.64
C ILE A 65 3.19 2.45 2.60
N ASP A 66 4.36 2.06 2.09
CA ASP A 66 5.62 2.18 2.81
C ASP A 66 6.10 3.64 2.72
N THR A 67 6.23 4.28 3.88
CA THR A 67 6.70 5.66 4.01
C THR A 67 7.88 5.75 4.97
N SER A 68 8.64 4.65 5.07
CA SER A 68 9.83 4.53 5.90
C SER A 68 10.86 5.60 5.54
N LYS A 69 11.59 6.08 6.55
CA LYS A 69 12.67 7.05 6.36
C LYS A 69 13.99 6.29 6.29
N LEU A 70 14.79 6.62 5.28
CA LEU A 70 16.15 6.13 5.13
C LEU A 70 17.14 7.24 5.50
N ASN A 71 18.25 6.85 6.11
CA ASN A 71 19.38 7.75 6.36
C ASN A 71 20.21 7.98 5.07
N ALA A 72 21.25 8.81 5.15
CA ALA A 72 22.12 9.13 4.00
C ALA A 72 22.89 7.92 3.43
N ARG A 73 23.01 6.82 4.17
CA ARG A 73 23.63 5.56 3.73
C ARG A 73 22.62 4.60 3.09
N GLY A 74 21.33 4.92 3.16
CA GLY A 74 20.24 4.05 2.70
C GLY A 74 19.71 3.09 3.76
N ASP A 75 20.20 3.15 5.01
CA ASP A 75 19.67 2.30 6.10
C ASP A 75 18.35 2.86 6.60
N VAL A 76 17.44 1.99 7.06
CA VAL A 76 16.16 2.41 7.64
C VAL A 76 16.39 3.10 9.00
N GLU A 77 15.99 4.37 9.09
CA GLU A 77 15.99 5.18 10.31
C GLU A 77 14.65 5.13 11.04
N LEU A 78 13.55 4.98 10.29
CA LEU A 78 12.21 4.80 10.82
C LEU A 78 11.44 3.88 9.89
N LYS A 79 10.98 2.73 10.40
CA LYS A 79 10.02 1.89 9.68
C LYS A 79 8.65 2.51 9.83
N ARG A 80 7.97 2.80 8.73
CA ARG A 80 6.64 3.40 8.78
C ARG A 80 5.77 2.90 7.65
N VAL A 81 4.63 2.34 8.03
CA VAL A 81 3.62 1.87 7.09
C VAL A 81 2.29 2.53 7.40
N THR A 82 1.64 3.05 6.36
CA THR A 82 0.32 3.68 6.46
C THR A 82 -0.71 2.83 5.72
N TYR A 83 -1.83 2.56 6.39
CA TYR A 83 -3.00 1.95 5.79
C TYR A 83 -4.03 3.03 5.45
N HIS A 84 -4.54 2.97 4.23
CA HIS A 84 -5.71 3.71 3.81
C HIS A 84 -6.80 2.71 3.40
N PRO A 85 -8.05 2.86 3.89
CA PRO A 85 -9.15 2.01 3.43
C PRO A 85 -9.37 2.18 1.92
N GLU A 86 -9.12 3.38 1.39
CA GLU A 86 -9.30 3.71 -0.01
C GLU A 86 -8.33 4.81 -0.48
N ILE A 87 -7.88 4.69 -1.73
CA ILE A 87 -7.24 5.77 -2.48
C ILE A 87 -7.91 5.89 -3.85
N VAL A 88 -8.10 7.12 -4.32
CA VAL A 88 -8.61 7.42 -5.67
C VAL A 88 -7.56 8.22 -6.44
N LEU A 89 -7.19 7.74 -7.62
CA LEU A 89 -6.29 8.43 -8.55
C LEU A 89 -7.05 8.86 -9.79
N ALA A 90 -6.94 10.15 -10.14
CA ALA A 90 -7.59 10.72 -11.32
C ALA A 90 -6.53 11.28 -12.28
N ASN A 91 -6.60 10.90 -13.55
CA ASN A 91 -5.72 11.40 -14.62
C ASN A 91 -4.22 11.14 -14.37
N VAL A 92 -3.87 10.03 -13.71
CA VAL A 92 -2.46 9.65 -13.48
C VAL A 92 -2.20 8.27 -14.09
N PRO A 93 -1.14 8.10 -14.91
CA PRO A 93 -0.76 6.78 -15.41
C PRO A 93 -0.17 5.92 -14.28
N PHE A 94 -0.50 4.63 -14.31
CA PHE A 94 0.03 3.64 -13.37
C PHE A 94 0.20 2.28 -14.05
N MET A 95 1.03 1.44 -13.44
CA MET A 95 1.20 0.03 -13.77
C MET A 95 0.69 -0.82 -12.61
N VAL A 96 0.02 -1.92 -12.93
CA VAL A 96 -0.41 -2.93 -11.96
C VAL A 96 0.53 -4.12 -12.07
N VAL A 97 1.15 -4.48 -10.95
CA VAL A 97 1.97 -5.68 -10.81
C VAL A 97 1.23 -6.64 -9.89
N PRO A 98 0.85 -7.84 -10.34
CA PRO A 98 0.31 -8.86 -9.45
C PRO A 98 1.36 -9.17 -8.36
N ALA A 99 0.94 -9.17 -7.10
CA ALA A 99 1.76 -9.73 -6.04
C ALA A 99 1.78 -11.25 -6.28
N VAL A 100 2.85 -11.72 -6.92
CA VAL A 100 3.05 -13.16 -7.19
C VAL A 100 3.01 -13.85 -5.83
N GLU A 101 1.99 -14.69 -5.60
CA GLU A 101 2.06 -15.68 -4.54
C GLU A 101 3.32 -16.48 -4.84
N THR A 102 4.31 -16.45 -3.96
CA THR A 102 5.33 -17.50 -3.99
C THR A 102 4.58 -18.80 -3.78
N GLU A 103 4.29 -19.50 -4.89
CA GLU A 103 4.09 -20.94 -4.90
C GLU A 103 5.22 -21.51 -4.04
N THR A 104 4.85 -21.96 -2.85
CA THR A 104 5.68 -22.87 -2.09
C THR A 104 4.87 -24.14 -2.05
N ASP A 105 5.33 -25.12 -2.84
CA ASP A 105 4.97 -26.55 -2.77
C ASP A 105 4.78 -27.04 -1.32
#